data_AF-A0A6P4CPE9-F1
#
_entry.id   AF-A0A6P4CPE9-F1
#
_cell.length_a   1.000
_cell.length_b   1.000
_cell.length_c   1.000
_cell.angle_alpha   90.00
_cell.angle_beta   90.00
_cell.angle_gamma   90.00
#
_symmetry.space_group_name_H-M   'P 1'
#
loop_
_entity.id
_entity.type
_entity.pdbx_description
1 polymer ?
#
loop_
_entity_poly.entity_id
_entity_poly.type
_entity_poly.pdbx_seq_one_letter_code
_entity_poly.pdbx_strand_id
1 'polypeptide(L)'
;MEGLMKKYGIIHKVATAYHPQTNGQAKVSNREIKHVLERIVKPSRKDWSAKLTDALWAYRTAYKTPIGISPFRLVYGKACHLPVEIEHKAYWDIKECNLILGRAGVERKL
;
A
#
# COMPACT_ATOMS: atom_id res chain seq x y z
N MET A 1 -17.12 9.43 23.25
CA MET A 1 -17.25 9.08 21.81
C MET A 1 -18.69 9.04 21.34
N GLU A 2 -19.62 8.53 22.15
CA GLU A 2 -21.04 8.39 21.77
C GLU A 2 -21.71 9.71 21.34
N GLY A 3 -21.42 10.83 22.02
CA GLY A 3 -21.95 12.14 21.63
C GLY A 3 -21.50 12.62 20.25
N LEU A 4 -20.24 12.34 19.87
CA LEU A 4 -19.70 12.66 18.54
C LEU A 4 -20.30 11.74 17.47
N MET A 5 -20.38 10.44 17.75
CA MET A 5 -20.97 9.45 16.84
C MET A 5 -22.43 9.77 16.55
N LYS A 6 -23.22 10.10 17.59
CA LYS A 6 -24.62 10.50 17.44
C LYS A 6 -24.78 11.80 16.66
N LYS A 7 -23.89 12.78 16.86
CA LYS A 7 -23.90 14.06 16.12
C LYS A 7 -23.70 13.87 14.61
N TYR A 8 -22.84 12.95 14.20
CA TYR A 8 -22.52 12.69 12.79
C TYR A 8 -23.27 11.48 12.20
N GLY A 9 -24.24 10.90 12.93
CA GLY A 9 -24.99 9.72 12.47
C GLY A 9 -24.13 8.47 12.27
N ILE A 10 -22.99 8.37 12.94
CA ILE A 10 -22.04 7.26 12.79
C ILE A 10 -22.50 6.09 13.66
N ILE A 11 -22.82 4.96 13.03
CA ILE A 11 -23.07 3.69 13.74
C ILE A 11 -21.73 3.03 14.02
N HIS A 12 -21.33 3.01 15.30
CA HIS A 12 -20.09 2.38 15.72
C HIS A 12 -20.26 0.86 15.84
N LYS A 13 -19.57 0.11 14.96
CA LYS A 13 -19.51 -1.35 15.02
C LYS A 13 -18.22 -1.78 15.72
N VAL A 14 -18.36 -2.44 16.87
CA VAL A 14 -17.22 -2.93 17.66
C VAL A 14 -17.04 -4.43 17.41
N ALA A 15 -15.82 -4.84 17.08
CA ALA A 15 -15.47 -6.26 17.06
C ALA A 15 -15.26 -6.75 18.49
N THR A 16 -15.77 -7.94 18.82
CA THR A 16 -15.54 -8.57 20.11
C THR A 16 -14.05 -8.90 20.29
N ALA A 17 -13.58 -8.82 21.54
CA ALA A 17 -12.22 -9.24 21.88
C ALA A 17 -12.01 -10.69 21.44
N TYR A 18 -10.80 -10.99 20.91
CA TYR A 18 -10.42 -12.31 20.41
C TYR A 18 -11.22 -12.85 19.20
N HIS A 19 -12.05 -12.03 18.53
CA HIS A 19 -12.71 -12.39 17.27
C HIS A 19 -12.16 -11.60 16.08
N PRO A 20 -10.98 -11.97 15.55
CA PRO A 20 -10.24 -11.16 14.60
C PRO A 20 -10.86 -11.04 13.20
N GLN A 21 -11.87 -11.86 12.89
CA GLN A 21 -12.39 -12.08 11.53
C GLN A 21 -13.23 -10.90 11.01
N THR A 22 -13.90 -10.15 11.90
CA THR A 22 -14.79 -9.03 11.53
C THR A 22 -14.04 -7.85 10.91
N ASN A 23 -12.74 -7.73 11.14
CA ASN A 23 -11.92 -6.61 10.64
C ASN A 23 -10.75 -7.08 9.75
N GLY A 24 -10.94 -8.15 8.98
CA GLY A 24 -9.89 -8.77 8.16
C GLY A 24 -9.31 -7.82 7.11
N GLN A 25 -10.15 -7.09 6.38
CA GLN A 25 -9.69 -6.17 5.33
C GLN A 25 -8.81 -5.04 5.86
N ALA A 26 -9.19 -4.41 6.99
CA ALA A 26 -8.36 -3.38 7.60
C ALA A 26 -7.05 -3.96 8.15
N LYS A 27 -7.06 -5.20 8.66
CA LYS A 27 -5.82 -5.86 9.13
C LYS A 27 -4.83 -6.10 8.01
N VAL A 28 -5.29 -6.62 6.87
CA VAL A 28 -4.44 -6.85 5.69
C VAL A 28 -3.89 -5.50 5.20
N SER A 29 -4.75 -4.50 5.06
CA SER A 29 -4.36 -3.16 4.61
C SER A 29 -3.32 -2.52 5.54
N ASN A 30 -3.55 -2.60 6.86
CA ASN A 30 -2.62 -2.08 7.86
C ASN A 30 -1.28 -2.82 7.86
N ARG A 31 -1.28 -4.13 7.60
CA ARG A 31 -0.04 -4.91 7.47
C ARG A 31 0.79 -4.44 6.27
N GLU A 32 0.15 -4.20 5.14
CA GLU A 32 0.84 -3.70 3.94
C GLU A 32 1.40 -2.29 4.13
N ILE A 33 0.64 -1.38 4.75
CA ILE A 33 1.12 -0.02 5.05
C ILE A 33 2.33 -0.07 6.00
N LYS A 34 2.29 -0.95 7.02
CA LYS A 34 3.42 -1.17 7.92
C LYS A 34 4.64 -1.70 7.18
N HIS A 35 4.49 -2.67 6.28
CA HIS A 35 5.60 -3.18 5.46
C HIS A 35 6.24 -2.10 4.58
N VAL A 36 5.44 -1.20 4.01
CA VAL A 36 5.96 -0.06 3.25
C VAL A 36 6.73 0.89 4.16
N LEU A 37 6.16 1.23 5.32
CA LEU A 37 6.81 2.09 6.31
C LEU A 37 8.13 1.51 6.81
N GLU A 38 8.17 0.21 7.13
CA GLU A 38 9.39 -0.48 7.59
C GLU A 38 10.55 -0.36 6.60
N ARG A 39 10.26 -0.22 5.30
CA ARG A 39 11.27 -0.07 4.25
C ARG A 39 11.75 1.36 4.04
N ILE A 40 10.89 2.36 4.25
CA ILE A 40 11.19 3.77 3.90
C ILE A 40 11.58 4.62 5.11
N VAL A 41 11.28 4.16 6.32
CA VAL A 41 11.59 4.84 7.58
C VAL A 41 13.05 4.60 7.95
N LYS A 42 13.71 5.62 8.50
CA LYS A 42 15.11 5.49 8.94
C LYS A 42 15.23 4.48 10.08
N PRO A 43 16.42 3.91 10.32
CA PRO A 43 16.66 3.01 11.46
C PRO A 43 16.26 3.62 12.82
N SER A 44 16.33 4.95 12.95
CA SER A 44 15.91 5.66 14.17
C SER A 44 14.39 5.67 14.41
N ARG A 45 13.58 5.31 13.40
CA ARG A 45 12.10 5.23 13.44
C ARG A 45 11.38 6.50 13.87
N LYS A 46 12.05 7.66 13.89
CA LYS A 46 11.46 8.94 14.31
C LYS A 46 10.73 9.68 13.18
N ASP A 47 10.98 9.30 11.92
CA ASP A 47 10.46 9.96 10.72
C ASP A 47 9.22 9.27 10.12
N TRP A 48 8.63 8.30 10.83
CA TRP A 48 7.47 7.54 10.34
C TRP A 48 6.27 8.42 10.01
N SER A 49 6.02 9.48 10.78
CA SER A 49 4.89 10.38 10.55
C SER A 49 5.05 11.17 9.25
N ALA A 50 6.27 11.64 8.96
CA ALA A 50 6.59 12.32 7.71
C ALA A 50 6.49 11.37 6.51
N LYS A 51 6.86 10.10 6.68
CA LYS A 51 6.82 9.06 5.64
C LYS A 51 5.45 8.40 5.46
N LEU A 52 4.48 8.69 6.34
CA LEU A 52 3.15 8.12 6.27
C LEU A 52 2.41 8.52 4.99
N THR A 53 2.54 9.77 4.55
CA THR A 53 1.91 10.25 3.32
C THR A 53 2.43 9.49 2.10
N ASP A 54 3.76 9.31 2.01
CA ASP A 54 4.42 8.55 0.95
C ASP A 54 3.98 7.08 0.95
N ALA A 55 3.93 6.46 2.14
CA ALA A 55 3.49 5.08 2.29
C ALA A 55 2.03 4.87 1.88
N LEU A 56 1.14 5.79 2.28
CA LEU A 56 -0.27 5.76 1.90
C LEU A 56 -0.45 6.00 0.40
N TRP A 57 0.34 6.87 -0.19
CA TRP A 57 0.34 7.09 -1.65
C TRP A 57 0.70 5.81 -2.39
N ALA A 58 1.84 5.20 -2.05
CA ALA A 58 2.28 3.94 -2.64
C ALA A 58 1.24 2.82 -2.46
N TYR A 59 0.62 2.71 -1.28
CA TYR A 59 -0.43 1.73 -1.04
C TYR A 59 -1.66 1.94 -1.95
N ARG A 60 -2.09 3.18 -2.14
CA ARG A 60 -3.29 3.53 -2.92
C ARG A 60 -3.10 3.37 -4.42
N THR A 61 -1.91 3.64 -4.94
CA THR A 61 -1.62 3.55 -6.38
C THR A 61 -1.21 2.15 -6.82
N ALA A 62 -0.63 1.35 -5.92
CA ALA A 62 -0.24 -0.02 -6.22
C ALA A 62 -1.45 -0.92 -6.58
N TYR A 63 -1.27 -1.74 -7.60
CA TYR A 63 -2.23 -2.78 -7.97
C TYR A 63 -2.33 -3.84 -6.87
N LYS A 64 -3.56 -4.25 -6.51
CA LYS A 64 -3.79 -5.30 -5.51
C LYS A 64 -4.30 -6.54 -6.21
N THR A 65 -3.44 -7.56 -6.31
CA THR A 65 -3.78 -8.85 -6.93
C THR A 65 -5.10 -9.47 -6.41
N PRO A 66 -5.40 -9.45 -5.09
CA PRO A 66 -6.65 -10.04 -4.60
C PRO A 66 -7.93 -9.32 -5.07
N ILE A 67 -7.82 -8.02 -5.38
CA ILE A 67 -8.95 -7.17 -5.78
C ILE A 67 -8.95 -6.93 -7.30
N GLY A 68 -7.82 -7.19 -7.97
CA GLY A 68 -7.66 -6.97 -9.41
C GLY A 68 -7.58 -5.49 -9.83
N ILE A 69 -7.48 -4.56 -8.87
CA ILE A 69 -7.43 -3.11 -9.12
C ILE A 69 -6.60 -2.40 -8.03
N SER A 70 -6.24 -1.14 -8.27
CA SER A 70 -5.65 -0.28 -7.23
C SER A 70 -6.72 0.36 -6.36
N PRO A 71 -6.47 0.59 -5.05
CA PRO A 71 -7.42 1.28 -4.17
C PRO A 71 -7.82 2.68 -4.67
N PHE A 72 -6.90 3.40 -5.33
CA PHE A 72 -7.21 4.68 -5.96
C PHE A 72 -8.29 4.54 -7.03
N ARG A 73 -8.15 3.54 -7.91
CA ARG A 73 -9.13 3.28 -8.97
C ARG A 73 -10.47 2.83 -8.40
N LEU A 74 -10.48 2.08 -7.29
CA LEU A 74 -11.71 1.69 -6.60
C LEU A 74 -12.51 2.91 -6.10
N VAL A 75 -11.83 3.95 -5.58
CA VAL A 75 -12.49 5.14 -5.01
C VAL A 75 -12.91 6.14 -6.10
N TYR A 76 -12.04 6.41 -7.07
CA TYR A 76 -12.26 7.49 -8.04
C TYR A 76 -12.77 7.02 -9.41
N GLY A 77 -12.82 5.70 -9.65
CA GLY A 77 -13.23 5.11 -10.93
C GLY A 77 -12.22 5.31 -12.08
N LYS A 78 -11.11 6.00 -11.85
CA LYS A 78 -10.08 6.32 -12.85
C LYS A 78 -8.70 5.82 -12.41
N ALA A 79 -7.82 5.57 -13.37
CA ALA A 79 -6.41 5.31 -13.08
C ALA A 79 -5.76 6.56 -12.45
N CYS A 80 -4.77 6.36 -11.59
CA CYS A 80 -4.01 7.46 -11.04
C CYS A 80 -3.13 8.06 -12.14
N HIS A 81 -3.21 9.38 -12.35
CA HIS A 81 -2.27 10.10 -13.19
C HIS A 81 -1.05 10.42 -12.34
N LEU A 82 0.00 9.61 -12.48
CA LEU A 82 1.28 9.87 -11.81
C LEU A 82 2.07 10.89 -12.64
N PRO A 83 2.86 11.77 -12.01
CA PRO A 83 3.84 12.57 -12.72
C PRO A 83 4.73 11.67 -13.58
N VAL A 84 5.00 12.11 -14.82
CA VAL A 84 5.76 11.32 -15.82
C VAL A 84 7.13 10.90 -15.29
N GLU A 85 7.74 11.70 -14.41
CA GLU A 85 9.04 11.41 -13.81
C GLU A 85 8.99 10.15 -12.93
N ILE A 86 7.87 9.90 -12.26
CA ILE A 86 7.67 8.72 -11.40
C ILE A 86 7.40 7.49 -12.26
N GLU A 87 6.57 7.61 -13.30
CA GLU A 87 6.31 6.52 -14.24
C GLU A 87 7.58 6.11 -14.98
N HIS A 88 8.37 7.08 -15.44
CA HIS A 88 9.63 6.85 -16.12
C HIS A 88 10.65 6.16 -15.21
N LYS A 89 10.84 6.63 -13.97
CA LYS A 89 11.74 5.96 -13.01
C LYS A 89 11.31 4.52 -12.73
N ALA A 90 10.03 4.30 -12.44
CA ALA A 90 9.50 2.96 -12.21
C ALA A 90 9.68 2.04 -13.43
N TYR A 91 9.47 2.57 -14.64
CA TYR A 91 9.70 1.82 -15.88
C TYR A 91 11.17 1.40 -16.03
N TRP A 92 12.13 2.29 -15.76
CA TRP A 92 13.55 1.96 -15.83
C TRP A 92 13.98 0.97 -14.76
N ASP A 93 13.51 1.13 -13.52
CA ASP A 93 13.80 0.19 -12.43
C ASP A 93 13.29 -1.23 -12.76
N ILE A 94 12.07 -1.34 -13.33
CA ILE A 94 11.50 -2.62 -13.78
C ILE A 94 12.31 -3.21 -14.94
N LYS A 95 12.69 -2.38 -15.92
CA LYS A 95 13.47 -2.80 -17.08
C LYS A 95 14.85 -3.33 -16.66
N GLU A 96 15.50 -2.65 -15.73
CA GLU A 96 16.77 -3.07 -15.14
C GLU A 96 16.62 -4.39 -14.38
N CYS A 97 15.59 -4.51 -13.53
CA CYS A 97 15.29 -5.75 -12.82
C CYS A 97 15.04 -6.94 -13.77
N ASN A 98 14.31 -6.73 -14.86
CA ASN A 98 14.06 -7.76 -15.88
C ASN A 98 15.34 -8.15 -16.65
N LEU A 99 16.22 -7.20 -16.94
CA LEU A 99 17.53 -7.46 -17.56
C LEU A 99 18.41 -8.33 -16.64
N ILE A 100 18.44 -8.01 -15.34
CA ILE A 100 19.19 -8.78 -14.34
C ILE A 100 18.62 -10.20 -14.21
N LEU A 101 17.30 -10.35 -14.15
CA LEU A 101 16.64 -11.66 -14.10
C LEU A 101 16.93 -12.50 -15.35
N GLY A 102 16.93 -11.90 -16.54
CA GLY A 102 17.32 -12.56 -17.78
C GLY A 102 18.76 -13.06 -17.74
N ARG A 103 19.69 -12.23 -17.26
CA ARG A 103 21.10 -12.60 -17.10
C ARG A 103 21.30 -13.76 -16.11
N ALA A 104 20.64 -13.70 -14.96
CA ALA A 104 20.67 -14.77 -13.96
C ALA A 104 20.02 -16.08 -14.47
N GLY A 105 19.05 -15.99 -15.38
CA GLY A 105 18.47 -17.16 -16.05
C GLY A 105 19.41 -17.81 -17.07
N VAL A 106 20.30 -17.04 -17.70
CA VAL A 106 21.36 -17.55 -18.59
C VAL A 106 22.48 -18.21 -17.79
N GLU A 107 22.94 -17.59 -16.70
CA GLU A 107 23.97 -18.15 -15.82
C GLU A 107 23.54 -19.45 -15.12
N ARG A 108 22.24 -19.66 -14.88
CA ARG A 108 21.70 -20.92 -14.32
C ARG A 108 21.51 -22.04 -15.34
N LYS A 109 21.65 -21.75 -16.65
CA LYS A 109 21.52 -22.73 -17.74
C LYS A 109 22.87 -23.21 -18.29
N LEU A 110 23.97 -22.70 -17.75
CA LEU A 110 25.34 -23.23 -17.90
C LEU A 110 25.64 -24.17 -16.74
#